data_AF-A0A9Q3HCR6-F1
#
_entry.id   AF-A0A9Q3HCR6-F1
#
_cell.length_a   1.000
_cell.length_b   1.000
_cell.length_c   1.000
_cell.angle_alpha   90.00
_cell.angle_beta   90.00
_cell.angle_gamma   90.00
#
_symmetry.space_group_name_H-M   'P 1'
#
loop_
_entity.id
_entity.type
_entity.pdbx_description
1 polymer ?
#
loop_
_entity_poly.entity_id
_entity_poly.type
_entity_poly.pdbx_seq_one_letter_code
_entity_poly.pdbx_strand_id
1 'polypeptide(L)'
;METVIKVVPSAYHHYLDVFSKVKAEKPPPHHAFDHCIELEGSLPPVGVIYSLSNQESDKLRAYISEDLEKGFIQASSSSTSAPVLFVKNKDDSLHLCVYYHRVTSVTRKNKYPVPPINQLLTVFVCSSTFSKIDLGGAYTLLRIKEVD
;
A
#
# COMPACT_ATOMS: atom_id res chain seq x y z
N MET A 1 -13.49 -6.68 -17.94
CA MET A 1 -12.89 -5.89 -19.03
C MET A 1 -13.93 -5.16 -19.87
N GLU A 2 -15.07 -5.77 -20.19
CA GLU A 2 -16.14 -5.13 -20.98
C GLU A 2 -16.64 -3.78 -20.43
N THR A 3 -16.69 -3.62 -19.11
CA THR A 3 -17.07 -2.35 -18.46
C THR A 3 -16.01 -1.26 -18.63
N VAL A 4 -14.72 -1.63 -18.69
CA VAL A 4 -13.59 -0.68 -18.79
C VAL A 4 -13.47 -0.17 -20.23
N ILE A 5 -13.65 -1.05 -21.22
CA ILE A 5 -13.60 -0.69 -22.65
C ILE A 5 -14.67 0.36 -23.01
N LYS A 6 -15.83 0.31 -22.34
CA LYS A 6 -16.92 1.28 -22.52
C LYS A 6 -16.62 2.65 -21.91
N VAL A 7 -15.75 2.74 -20.92
CA VAL A 7 -15.41 3.98 -20.20
C VAL A 7 -14.15 4.63 -20.75
N VAL A 8 -13.17 3.81 -21.19
CA VAL A 8 -11.90 4.29 -21.71
C VAL A 8 -12.05 4.66 -23.20
N PRO A 9 -11.70 5.90 -23.61
CA PRO A 9 -11.72 6.29 -25.02
C PRO A 9 -10.87 5.34 -25.89
N SER A 10 -11.30 5.12 -27.13
CA SER A 10 -10.63 4.19 -28.07
C SER A 10 -9.14 4.49 -28.28
N ALA A 11 -8.76 5.76 -28.23
CA ALA A 11 -7.37 6.21 -28.33
C ALA A 11 -6.44 5.66 -27.22
N TYR A 12 -7.00 5.18 -26.11
CA TYR A 12 -6.26 4.62 -24.97
C TYR A 12 -6.46 3.11 -24.80
N HIS A 13 -7.06 2.44 -25.81
CA HIS A 13 -7.33 1.00 -25.69
C HIS A 13 -6.07 0.14 -25.62
N HIS A 14 -4.92 0.65 -26.07
CA HIS A 14 -3.63 -0.02 -25.88
C HIS A 14 -3.15 -0.05 -24.43
N TYR A 15 -3.72 0.76 -23.53
CA TYR A 15 -3.44 0.76 -22.09
C TYR A 15 -4.52 0.02 -21.27
N LEU A 16 -5.44 -0.72 -21.88
CA LEU A 16 -6.51 -1.40 -21.13
C LEU A 16 -5.99 -2.36 -20.06
N ASP A 17 -4.77 -2.85 -20.23
CA ASP A 17 -4.14 -3.77 -19.31
C ASP A 17 -3.74 -3.13 -17.97
N VAL A 18 -3.52 -1.81 -17.92
CA VAL A 18 -3.23 -1.07 -16.67
C VAL A 18 -4.42 -1.07 -15.70
N PHE A 19 -5.63 -1.31 -16.21
CA PHE A 19 -6.85 -1.43 -15.42
C PHE A 19 -7.17 -2.89 -15.01
N SER A 20 -6.26 -3.83 -15.28
CA SER A 20 -6.45 -5.23 -14.92
C SER A 20 -6.24 -5.45 -13.43
N LYS A 21 -7.33 -5.78 -12.71
CA LYS A 21 -7.27 -6.16 -11.29
C LYS A 21 -6.34 -7.35 -11.04
N VAL A 22 -6.38 -8.34 -11.92
CA VAL A 22 -5.55 -9.55 -11.81
C VAL A 22 -4.06 -9.23 -11.92
N LYS A 23 -3.68 -8.23 -12.74
CA LYS A 23 -2.28 -7.78 -12.81
C LYS A 23 -1.91 -6.96 -11.56
N ALA A 24 -2.83 -6.17 -11.03
CA ALA A 24 -2.63 -5.36 -9.82
C ALA A 24 -2.54 -6.20 -8.53
N GLU A 25 -3.11 -7.41 -8.53
CA GLU A 25 -3.06 -8.37 -7.41
C GLU A 25 -1.74 -9.15 -7.32
N LYS A 26 -0.71 -8.76 -8.09
CA LYS A 26 0.62 -9.36 -8.04
C LYS A 26 1.65 -8.30 -7.73
N PRO A 27 2.65 -8.59 -6.88
CA PRO A 27 3.73 -7.65 -6.64
C PRO A 27 4.51 -7.42 -7.93
N PRO A 28 4.91 -6.17 -8.21
CA PRO A 28 5.76 -5.89 -9.37
C PRO A 28 7.16 -6.49 -9.21
N PRO A 29 7.90 -6.66 -10.31
CA PRO A 29 9.30 -7.08 -10.23
C PRO A 29 10.13 -6.07 -9.44
N HIS A 30 11.17 -6.55 -8.77
CA HIS A 30 12.15 -5.69 -8.09
C HIS A 30 12.85 -4.77 -9.11
N HIS A 31 13.17 -3.56 -8.68
CA HIS A 31 13.84 -2.56 -9.51
C HIS A 31 14.85 -1.74 -8.71
N ALA A 32 15.69 -0.96 -9.40
CA ALA A 32 16.74 -0.16 -8.76
C ALA A 32 16.23 0.88 -7.74
N PHE A 33 14.93 1.24 -7.81
CA PHE A 33 14.28 2.22 -6.95
C PHE A 33 13.40 1.59 -5.86
N ASP A 34 13.64 0.32 -5.52
CA ASP A 34 12.92 -0.36 -4.44
C ASP A 34 13.05 0.45 -3.14
N HIS A 35 11.95 0.50 -2.40
CA HIS A 35 11.86 1.27 -1.18
C HIS A 35 12.80 0.68 -0.12
N CYS A 36 13.66 1.53 0.42
CA CYS A 36 14.62 1.18 1.46
C CYS A 36 14.17 1.79 2.78
N ILE A 37 14.16 1.00 3.84
CA ILE A 37 13.79 1.44 5.19
C ILE A 37 15.08 1.68 5.99
N GLU A 38 15.66 2.86 5.80
CA GLU A 38 16.87 3.25 6.54
C GLU A 38 16.56 3.51 8.02
N LEU A 39 17.33 2.91 8.93
CA LEU A 39 17.19 3.09 10.37
C LEU A 39 18.25 4.06 10.92
N GLU A 40 17.85 4.95 11.83
CA GLU A 40 18.74 5.86 12.58
C GLU A 40 19.15 5.30 13.95
N GLY A 41 18.61 4.13 14.33
CA GLY A 41 18.86 3.49 15.61
C GLY A 41 18.74 1.97 15.54
N SER A 42 18.74 1.31 16.71
CA SER A 42 18.54 -0.14 16.78
C SER A 42 17.10 -0.51 16.43
N LEU A 43 16.93 -1.73 15.89
CA LEU A 43 15.62 -2.29 15.65
C LEU A 43 14.79 -2.31 16.95
N PRO A 44 13.49 -1.96 16.89
CA PRO A 44 12.65 -2.03 18.07
C PRO A 44 12.42 -3.50 18.45
N PRO A 45 12.21 -3.81 19.73
CA PRO A 45 11.87 -5.16 20.16
C PRO A 45 10.53 -5.60 19.57
N VAL A 46 10.32 -6.92 19.55
CA VAL A 46 9.07 -7.58 19.15
C VAL A 46 7.85 -6.86 19.76
N GLY A 47 6.89 -6.52 18.91
CA GLY A 47 5.66 -5.84 19.29
C GLY A 47 4.73 -6.72 20.13
N VAL A 48 3.89 -6.09 20.95
CA VAL A 48 2.91 -6.77 21.80
C VAL A 48 1.76 -7.30 20.95
N ILE A 49 1.47 -8.60 21.00
CA ILE A 49 0.29 -9.15 20.33
C ILE A 49 -0.95 -8.81 21.15
N TYR A 50 -1.86 -8.04 20.59
CA TYR A 50 -3.13 -7.71 21.24
C TYR A 50 -4.11 -8.88 21.14
N SER A 51 -4.92 -9.07 22.18
CA SER A 51 -5.99 -10.05 22.16
C SER A 51 -7.03 -9.66 21.11
N LEU A 52 -7.35 -10.62 20.23
CA LEU A 52 -8.35 -10.46 19.17
C LEU A 52 -9.62 -11.21 19.54
N SER A 53 -10.77 -10.64 19.20
CA SER A 53 -12.04 -11.37 19.18
C SER A 53 -12.04 -12.46 18.10
N ASN A 54 -13.03 -13.35 18.14
CA ASN A 54 -13.17 -14.40 17.11
C ASN A 54 -13.32 -13.79 15.71
N GLN A 55 -14.15 -12.75 15.57
CA GLN A 55 -14.38 -12.08 14.29
C GLN A 55 -13.10 -11.42 13.74
N GLU A 56 -12.30 -10.79 14.60
CA GLU A 56 -11.01 -10.19 14.22
C GLU A 56 -9.99 -11.26 13.84
N SER A 57 -9.96 -12.37 14.59
CA SER A 57 -9.07 -13.50 14.31
C SER A 57 -9.37 -14.14 12.96
N ASP A 58 -10.65 -14.34 12.63
CA ASP A 58 -11.07 -14.90 11.34
C ASP A 58 -10.69 -13.97 10.18
N LYS A 59 -10.90 -12.66 10.35
CA LYS A 59 -10.48 -11.67 9.35
C LYS A 59 -8.97 -11.61 9.19
N LEU A 60 -8.21 -11.69 10.28
CA LEU A 60 -6.75 -11.72 10.22
C LEU A 60 -6.25 -12.95 9.44
N ARG A 61 -6.84 -14.13 9.68
CA ARG A 61 -6.47 -15.36 8.94
C ARG A 61 -6.80 -15.26 7.46
N ALA A 62 -7.98 -14.73 7.12
CA ALA A 62 -8.37 -14.51 5.73
C ALA A 62 -7.40 -13.57 5.03
N TYR A 63 -7.08 -12.43 5.64
CA TYR A 63 -6.10 -11.46 5.14
C TYR A 63 -4.73 -12.09 4.90
N ILE A 64 -4.20 -12.81 5.90
CA ILE A 64 -2.89 -13.47 5.78
C ILE A 64 -2.90 -14.48 4.63
N SER A 65 -3.95 -15.28 4.49
CA SER A 65 -4.03 -16.33 3.47
C SER A 65 -4.09 -15.73 2.06
N GLU A 66 -4.91 -14.69 1.88
CA GLU A 66 -5.08 -13.98 0.61
C GLU A 66 -3.81 -13.24 0.19
N ASP A 67 -3.17 -12.50 1.10
CA ASP A 67 -1.96 -11.74 0.78
C ASP A 67 -0.72 -12.63 0.60
N LEU A 68 -0.68 -13.81 1.23
CA LEU A 68 0.32 -14.84 0.95
C LEU A 68 0.13 -15.44 -0.45
N GLU A 69 -1.10 -15.76 -0.85
CA GLU A 69 -1.40 -16.27 -2.19
C GLU A 69 -1.05 -15.27 -3.29
N LYS A 70 -1.30 -13.98 -3.04
CA LYS A 70 -0.90 -12.87 -3.93
C LYS A 70 0.60 -12.61 -3.93
N GLY A 71 1.32 -13.04 -2.89
CA GLY A 71 2.75 -12.79 -2.71
C GLY A 71 3.09 -11.37 -2.23
N PHE A 72 2.12 -10.66 -1.65
CA PHE A 72 2.35 -9.34 -1.05
C PHE A 72 3.04 -9.41 0.31
N ILE A 73 2.80 -10.51 1.04
CA ILE A 73 3.50 -10.82 2.28
C ILE A 73 4.19 -12.18 2.16
N GLN A 74 5.15 -12.42 3.04
CA GLN A 74 5.85 -13.69 3.16
C GLN A 74 6.16 -13.98 4.63
N ALA A 75 6.36 -15.24 4.97
CA ALA A 75 6.87 -15.61 6.29
C ALA A 75 8.27 -15.03 6.49
N SER A 76 8.52 -14.41 7.63
CA SER A 76 9.81 -13.82 7.97
C SER A 76 10.29 -14.29 9.34
N SER A 77 11.61 -14.32 9.51
CA SER A 77 12.29 -14.58 10.79
C SER A 77 12.87 -13.30 11.37
N SER A 78 12.15 -12.18 11.25
CA SER A 78 12.64 -10.86 11.66
C SER A 78 12.84 -10.80 13.17
N SER A 79 13.88 -10.06 13.60
CA SER A 79 14.14 -9.77 15.01
C SER A 79 13.21 -8.69 15.58
N THR A 80 12.31 -8.14 14.76
CA THR A 80 11.29 -7.16 15.15
C THR A 80 9.91 -7.54 14.64
N SER A 81 8.87 -7.00 15.26
CA SER A 81 7.49 -7.15 14.77
C SER A 81 6.65 -5.94 15.14
N ALA A 82 5.65 -5.65 14.30
CA ALA A 82 4.62 -4.66 14.57
C ALA A 82 3.29 -5.37 14.88
N PRO A 83 2.52 -4.90 15.86
CA PRO A 83 1.26 -5.52 16.19
C PRO A 83 0.16 -5.13 15.20
N VAL A 84 -0.83 -6.00 15.07
CA VAL A 84 -2.02 -5.76 14.24
C VAL A 84 -3.15 -5.26 15.12
N LEU A 85 -3.86 -4.25 14.63
CA LEU A 85 -5.04 -3.64 15.23
C LEU A 85 -6.19 -3.67 14.23
N PHE A 86 -7.41 -3.70 14.73
CA PHE A 86 -8.60 -3.53 13.91
C PHE A 86 -9.29 -2.22 14.22
N VAL A 87 -9.66 -1.49 13.17
CA VAL A 87 -10.45 -0.26 13.25
C VAL A 87 -11.81 -0.52 12.63
N LYS A 88 -12.88 -0.13 13.32
CA LYS A 88 -14.23 -0.24 12.79
C LYS A 88 -14.51 0.92 11.83
N ASN A 89 -14.85 0.59 10.60
CA ASN A 89 -15.29 1.55 9.58
C ASN A 89 -16.73 2.00 9.85
N LYS A 90 -17.18 3.03 9.12
CA LYS A 90 -18.55 3.57 9.22
C LYS A 90 -19.64 2.57 8.83
N ASP A 91 -19.30 1.62 7.95
CA ASP A 91 -20.17 0.56 7.47
C ASP A 91 -20.12 -0.70 8.36
N ASP A 92 -19.60 -0.57 9.58
CA ASP A 92 -19.36 -1.65 10.53
C ASP A 92 -18.37 -2.74 10.08
N SER A 93 -17.71 -2.55 8.93
CA SER A 93 -16.61 -3.41 8.51
C SER A 93 -15.38 -3.20 9.41
N LEU A 94 -14.50 -4.21 9.48
CA LEU A 94 -13.26 -4.13 10.25
C LEU A 94 -12.12 -3.93 9.25
N HIS A 95 -11.31 -2.91 9.50
CA HIS A 95 -10.12 -2.59 8.74
C HIS A 95 -8.89 -3.04 9.52
N LEU A 96 -8.06 -3.88 8.90
CA LEU A 96 -6.80 -4.33 9.47
C LEU A 96 -5.76 -3.22 9.36
N CYS A 97 -5.10 -2.90 10.47
CA CYS A 97 -4.06 -1.88 10.54
C CYS A 97 -2.82 -2.46 11.22
N VAL A 98 -1.68 -2.44 10.53
CA VAL A 98 -0.39 -2.81 11.14
C VAL A 98 0.20 -1.58 11.82
N TYR A 99 0.46 -1.68 13.11
CA TYR A 99 0.80 -0.54 13.95
C TYR A 99 2.32 -0.30 14.02
N TYR A 100 2.88 0.31 12.97
CA TYR A 100 4.31 0.51 12.78
C TYR A 100 4.97 1.62 13.64
N HIS A 101 4.27 2.22 14.61
CA HIS A 101 4.76 3.44 15.29
C HIS A 101 6.19 3.32 15.87
N ARG A 102 6.53 2.14 16.43
CA ARG A 102 7.88 1.86 16.96
C ARG A 102 8.93 1.86 15.85
N VAL A 103 8.65 1.20 14.73
CA VAL A 103 9.54 1.15 13.57
C VAL A 103 9.69 2.56 13.00
N THR A 104 8.59 3.26 12.77
CA THR A 104 8.59 4.64 12.24
C THR A 104 9.37 5.62 13.13
N SER A 105 9.45 5.38 14.44
CA SER A 105 10.22 6.24 15.37
C SER A 105 11.73 6.13 15.21
N VAL A 106 12.22 4.99 14.71
CA VAL A 106 13.65 4.74 14.47
C VAL A 106 14.02 4.78 12.98
N THR A 107 13.04 4.88 12.08
CA THR A 107 13.26 5.05 10.63
C THR A 107 13.69 6.48 10.30
N ARG A 108 14.73 6.61 9.48
CA ARG A 108 15.14 7.89 8.89
C ARG A 108 14.00 8.49 8.08
N LYS A 109 13.64 9.73 8.40
CA LYS A 109 12.56 10.43 7.69
C LYS A 109 13.04 10.86 6.30
N ASN A 110 12.54 10.19 5.26
CA ASN A 110 12.69 10.66 3.88
C ASN A 110 11.75 11.84 3.62
N LYS A 111 12.23 13.07 3.84
CA LYS A 111 11.46 14.29 3.66
C LYS A 111 11.45 14.71 2.19
N TYR A 112 10.51 14.17 1.41
CA TYR A 112 10.23 14.69 0.08
C TYR A 112 9.32 15.94 0.19
N PRO A 113 9.69 17.08 -0.41
CA PRO A 113 8.86 18.28 -0.35
C PRO A 113 7.61 18.09 -1.22
N VAL A 114 6.46 17.89 -0.56
CA VAL A 114 5.16 17.91 -1.25
C VAL A 114 4.71 19.37 -1.37
N PRO A 115 4.54 19.91 -2.59
CA PRO A 115 4.13 21.30 -2.77
C PRO A 115 2.72 21.54 -2.24
N PRO A 116 2.43 22.75 -1.71
CA PRO A 116 1.08 23.13 -1.34
C PRO A 116 0.09 23.00 -2.49
N ILE A 117 -1.15 22.60 -2.19
CA ILE A 117 -2.17 22.37 -3.21
C ILE A 117 -2.44 23.60 -4.09
N ASN A 118 -2.41 24.81 -3.51
CA ASN A 118 -2.62 26.05 -4.28
C ASN A 118 -1.55 26.26 -5.36
N GLN A 119 -0.29 25.87 -5.09
CA GLN A 119 0.78 25.96 -6.07
C GLN A 119 0.57 24.95 -7.20
N LEU A 120 0.19 23.70 -6.87
CA LEU A 120 -0.15 22.68 -7.85
C LEU A 120 -1.30 23.11 -8.76
N LEU A 121 -2.34 23.73 -8.20
CA LEU A 121 -3.51 24.19 -8.94
C LEU A 121 -3.22 25.35 -9.90
N THR A 122 -2.20 26.17 -9.61
CA THR A 122 -1.84 27.31 -10.48
C THR A 122 -1.37 26.85 -11.86
N VAL A 123 -0.73 25.68 -11.96
CA VAL A 123 -0.27 25.10 -13.24
C VAL A 123 -1.44 24.79 -14.18
N PHE A 124 -2.64 24.56 -13.64
CA PHE A 124 -3.82 24.15 -14.39
C PHE A 124 -4.69 25.30 -14.90
N VAL A 125 -4.39 26.55 -14.53
CA VAL A 125 -5.26 27.73 -14.77
C VAL A 125 -5.55 27.97 -16.25
N CYS A 126 -4.62 27.63 -17.15
CA CYS A 126 -4.80 27.82 -18.60
C CYS A 126 -5.32 26.56 -19.33
N SER A 127 -5.68 25.50 -18.61
CA SER A 127 -6.18 24.26 -19.20
C SER A 127 -7.71 24.22 -19.16
N SER A 128 -8.33 23.73 -20.23
CA SER A 128 -9.80 23.59 -20.34
C SER A 128 -10.29 22.15 -20.14
N THR A 129 -9.40 21.16 -20.25
CA THR A 129 -9.71 19.74 -20.13
C THR A 129 -8.79 19.09 -19.11
N PHE A 130 -9.36 18.30 -18.22
CA PHE A 130 -8.64 17.61 -17.15
C PHE A 130 -8.92 16.12 -17.19
N SER A 131 -7.94 15.32 -16.76
CA SER A 131 -8.08 13.88 -16.54
C SER A 131 -7.45 13.54 -15.20
N LYS A 132 -8.13 12.72 -14.40
CA LYS A 132 -7.65 12.26 -13.10
C LYS A 132 -7.43 10.75 -13.17
N ILE A 133 -6.26 10.32 -12.73
CA ILE A 133 -5.89 8.92 -12.58
C ILE A 133 -5.69 8.68 -11.09
N ASP A 134 -6.30 7.62 -10.58
CA ASP A 134 -6.10 7.17 -9.21
C ASP A 134 -5.44 5.78 -9.22
N LEU A 135 -4.37 5.63 -8.44
CA LEU A 135 -3.63 4.38 -8.37
C LEU A 135 -4.15 3.56 -7.19
N GLY A 136 -5.01 2.58 -7.48
CA GLY A 136 -5.50 1.64 -6.48
C GLY A 136 -4.36 0.78 -5.93
N GLY A 137 -4.26 0.70 -4.59
CA GLY A 137 -3.22 -0.11 -3.94
C GLY A 137 -1.79 0.37 -4.17
N ALA A 138 -1.58 1.67 -4.45
CA ALA A 138 -0.29 2.24 -4.81
C ALA A 138 0.87 1.84 -3.87
N TYR A 139 0.62 1.76 -2.56
CA TYR A 139 1.64 1.34 -1.58
C TYR A 139 2.09 -0.11 -1.76
N THR A 140 1.17 -1.03 -2.05
CA THR A 140 1.47 -2.45 -2.24
C THR A 140 2.25 -2.70 -3.54
N LEU A 141 2.16 -1.77 -4.49
CA LEU A 141 2.95 -1.79 -5.73
C LEU A 141 4.38 -1.27 -5.53
N LEU A 142 4.74 -0.76 -4.36
CA LEU A 142 6.13 -0.41 -4.03
C LEU A 142 6.81 -1.61 -3.40
N ARG A 143 7.82 -2.17 -4.08
CA ARG A 143 8.65 -3.23 -3.51
C ARG A 143 9.56 -2.68 -2.42
N ILE A 144 9.65 -3.41 -1.32
CA ILE A 144 10.71 -3.24 -0.32
C ILE A 144 11.97 -3.94 -0.84
N LYS A 145 13.16 -3.37 -0.60
CA LYS A 145 14.43 -4.02 -0.94
C LYS A 145 14.56 -5.36 -0.21
N GLU A 146 15.13 -6.38 -0.86
CA GLU A 146 15.26 -7.73 -0.29
C GLU A 146 16.11 -7.81 1.00
N VAL A 147 16.96 -6.81 1.24
CA VAL A 147 17.88 -6.76 2.39
C VAL A 147 17.29 -6.06 3.62
N ASP A 148 16.08 -5.51 3.51
CA ASP A 148 15.35 -4.82 4.57
C ASP A 148 14.18 -5.68 5.09
#